data_AF-A0A286UHZ4-F1
#
_entry.id   AF-A0A286UHZ4-F1
#
_cell.length_a   1.000
_cell.length_b   1.000
_cell.length_c   1.000
_cell.angle_alpha   90.00
_cell.angle_beta   90.00
_cell.angle_gamma   90.00
#
_symmetry.space_group_name_H-M   'P 1'
#
loop_
_entity.id
_entity.type
_entity.pdbx_description
1 polymer ?
#
loop_
_entity_poly.entity_id
_entity_poly.type
_entity_poly.pdbx_seq_one_letter_code
_entity_poly.pdbx_strand_id
1 'polypeptide(L)'
;MQSNPTSKVTKKQTPQKQPKAQKVAATASGSGSTARKATTTASAPRVEIKEDPVRDIIKNQKSVTESLIIHRQTLQIQISKKESKISDMKEEAAALSQQFKTASQRFERAGPKDNKTQLKKMAGDAEKVARDKMWDISIEEGILAEMRRKLELYDRSSVERVNLMKSELNFSLGATGRQG
;
A
#
# COMPACT_ATOMS: atom_id res chain seq x y z
N MET A 1 -40.98 23.87 -22.03
CA MET A 1 -40.13 24.60 -21.07
C MET A 1 -39.16 23.59 -20.47
N GLN A 2 -37.86 23.73 -20.77
CA GLN A 2 -36.76 23.92 -19.79
C GLN A 2 -36.44 22.66 -18.95
N SER A 3 -35.21 22.20 -18.75
CA SER A 3 -33.87 22.37 -19.36
C SER A 3 -32.91 21.49 -18.54
N ASN A 4 -31.89 20.92 -19.18
CA ASN A 4 -30.76 20.19 -18.58
C ASN A 4 -30.05 20.94 -17.44
N PRO A 5 -29.47 20.24 -16.45
CA PRO A 5 -28.38 20.78 -15.65
C PRO A 5 -27.00 20.37 -16.19
N THR A 6 -26.27 21.36 -16.69
CA THR A 6 -24.85 21.35 -17.05
C THR A 6 -23.91 21.30 -15.84
N SER A 7 -22.84 20.52 -15.98
CA SER A 7 -21.65 20.47 -15.14
C SER A 7 -20.92 21.82 -15.03
N LYS A 8 -20.39 22.14 -13.84
CA LYS A 8 -19.29 23.11 -13.67
C LYS A 8 -18.25 22.55 -12.70
N VAL A 9 -17.12 22.13 -13.27
CA VAL A 9 -15.88 21.82 -12.55
C VAL A 9 -14.99 23.06 -12.65
N THR A 10 -14.75 23.72 -11.52
CA THR A 10 -13.90 24.92 -11.44
C THR A 10 -12.49 24.51 -11.02
N LYS A 11 -11.54 24.55 -11.96
CA LYS A 11 -10.09 24.53 -11.70
C LYS A 11 -9.69 25.84 -11.01
N LYS A 12 -8.93 25.75 -9.91
CA LYS A 12 -8.11 26.88 -9.43
C LYS A 12 -6.65 26.42 -9.33
N GLN A 13 -5.84 27.07 -10.16
CA GLN A 13 -4.39 27.00 -10.26
C GLN A 13 -3.73 27.73 -9.08
N THR A 14 -2.65 27.16 -8.56
CA THR A 14 -1.75 27.77 -7.58
C THR A 14 -0.58 28.43 -8.33
N PRO A 15 -0.23 29.71 -8.08
CA PRO A 15 0.93 30.34 -8.70
C PRO A 15 2.23 30.01 -7.96
N GLN A 16 3.22 29.51 -8.70
CA GLN A 16 4.57 29.20 -8.26
C GLN A 16 5.43 30.48 -8.30
N LYS A 17 5.87 30.97 -7.13
CA LYS A 17 6.81 32.10 -6.98
C LYS A 17 8.25 31.63 -7.22
N GLN A 18 8.91 32.19 -8.23
CA GLN A 18 10.37 32.22 -8.36
C GLN A 18 10.96 33.31 -7.45
N PRO A 19 12.13 33.09 -6.82
CA PRO A 19 12.97 34.19 -6.35
C PRO A 19 14.01 34.60 -7.39
N LYS A 20 14.11 35.93 -7.52
CA LYS A 20 14.99 36.72 -8.39
C LYS A 20 16.45 36.67 -7.94
N ALA A 21 17.34 36.84 -8.92
CA ALA A 21 18.75 37.16 -8.75
C ALA A 21 18.97 38.46 -7.96
N GLN A 22 20.03 38.48 -7.13
CA GLN A 22 20.60 39.71 -6.57
C GLN A 22 22.08 39.84 -6.94
N LYS A 23 22.40 41.06 -7.38
CA LYS A 23 23.69 41.55 -7.86
C LYS A 23 24.66 41.85 -6.69
N VAL A 24 25.94 41.58 -6.99
CA VAL A 24 27.18 42.25 -6.58
C VAL A 24 27.07 43.61 -5.86
N ALA A 25 27.86 43.82 -4.78
CA ALA A 25 29.13 44.59 -4.82
C ALA A 25 29.73 44.92 -3.42
N ALA A 26 31.02 44.60 -3.29
CA ALA A 26 32.16 45.41 -2.79
C ALA A 26 32.40 45.74 -1.29
N THR A 27 33.71 45.95 -1.03
CA THR A 27 34.41 46.68 0.07
C THR A 27 34.96 45.76 1.19
N ALA A 28 36.22 45.77 1.65
CA ALA A 28 37.43 46.58 1.42
C ALA A 28 38.72 45.83 1.88
N SER A 29 39.86 46.32 1.36
CA SER A 29 41.26 46.34 1.82
C SER A 29 41.76 45.45 2.97
N GLY A 30 42.91 44.81 2.73
CA GLY A 30 43.85 44.38 3.77
C GLY A 30 45.20 43.99 3.17
N SER A 31 46.20 44.85 3.36
CA SER A 31 47.58 44.74 2.89
C SER A 31 48.36 43.60 3.57
N GLY A 32 49.31 42.96 2.88
CA GLY A 32 50.20 41.98 3.51
C GLY A 32 51.09 41.20 2.55
N SER A 33 52.27 41.76 2.25
CA SER A 33 53.38 41.09 1.57
C SER A 33 53.93 39.90 2.37
N THR A 34 54.16 38.75 1.73
CA THR A 34 55.42 37.97 1.83
C THR A 34 55.39 36.77 0.90
N ALA A 35 56.51 36.58 0.20
CA ALA A 35 56.75 35.53 -0.77
C ALA A 35 56.74 34.11 -0.16
N ARG A 36 56.04 33.17 -0.81
CA ARG A 36 56.42 31.74 -0.83
C ARG A 36 56.08 31.12 -2.18
N LYS A 37 57.10 30.55 -2.84
CA LYS A 37 56.99 29.71 -4.04
C LYS A 37 55.97 28.59 -3.78
N ALA A 38 54.87 28.59 -4.53
CA ALA A 38 53.97 27.46 -4.62
C ALA A 38 54.46 26.55 -5.75
N THR A 39 54.93 25.36 -5.39
CA THR A 39 55.12 24.24 -6.29
C THR A 39 53.80 23.95 -6.99
N THR A 40 53.78 24.02 -8.32
CA THR A 40 52.66 23.56 -9.14
C THR A 40 52.60 22.03 -9.06
N THR A 41 51.92 21.50 -8.05
CA THR A 41 51.45 20.12 -8.10
C THR A 41 50.28 20.11 -9.08
N ALA A 42 50.54 19.65 -10.30
CA ALA A 42 49.50 19.37 -11.28
C ALA A 42 48.46 18.45 -10.63
N SER A 43 47.29 19.01 -10.31
CA SER A 43 46.13 18.22 -9.91
C SER A 43 45.73 17.41 -11.13
N ALA A 44 46.07 16.11 -11.13
CA ALA A 44 45.59 15.18 -12.14
C ALA A 44 44.06 15.31 -12.23
N PRO A 45 43.47 15.36 -13.43
CA PRO A 45 42.03 15.36 -13.55
C PRO A 45 41.51 14.11 -12.83
N ARG A 46 40.72 14.33 -11.78
CA ARG A 46 40.00 13.26 -11.09
C ARG A 46 39.12 12.60 -12.14
N VAL A 47 39.58 11.46 -12.66
CA VAL A 47 38.82 10.63 -13.59
C VAL A 47 37.56 10.27 -12.84
N GLU A 48 36.46 10.88 -13.22
CA GLU A 48 35.12 10.48 -12.82
C GLU A 48 34.93 9.09 -13.44
N ILE A 49 35.23 8.06 -12.65
CA ILE A 49 34.98 6.67 -13.05
C ILE A 49 33.47 6.58 -13.21
N LYS A 50 32.98 6.70 -14.44
CA LYS A 50 31.59 6.39 -14.79
C LYS A 50 31.36 4.97 -14.30
N GLU A 51 30.48 4.80 -13.32
CA GLU A 51 30.11 3.47 -12.86
C GLU A 51 29.67 2.63 -14.07
N ASP A 52 30.07 1.36 -14.08
CA ASP A 52 29.69 0.41 -15.12
C ASP A 52 28.16 0.38 -15.22
N PRO A 53 27.55 0.69 -16.37
CA PRO A 53 26.10 0.75 -16.51
C PRO A 53 25.41 -0.57 -16.11
N VAL A 54 26.11 -1.71 -16.23
CA VAL A 54 25.60 -3.01 -15.77
C VAL A 54 25.51 -3.06 -14.23
N ARG A 55 26.48 -2.47 -13.52
CA ARG A 55 26.48 -2.39 -12.06
C ARG A 55 25.31 -1.55 -11.54
N ASP A 56 25.00 -0.44 -12.19
CA ASP A 56 23.86 0.41 -11.84
C ASP A 56 22.52 -0.30 -12.04
N ILE A 57 22.39 -1.03 -13.16
CA ILE A 57 21.22 -1.87 -13.44
C ILE A 57 21.03 -2.91 -12.35
N ILE A 58 22.09 -3.67 -12.00
CA ILE A 58 22.02 -4.70 -10.95
C ILE A 58 21.61 -4.09 -9.60
N LYS A 59 22.19 -2.93 -9.23
CA LYS A 59 21.86 -2.23 -7.98
C LYS A 59 20.39 -1.79 -7.95
N ASN A 60 19.89 -1.24 -9.06
CA ASN A 60 18.49 -0.84 -9.18
C ASN A 60 17.55 -2.06 -9.10
N GLN A 61 17.87 -3.14 -9.82
CA GLN A 61 17.07 -4.37 -9.82
C GLN A 61 16.99 -5.03 -8.43
N LYS A 62 18.09 -4.98 -7.66
CA LYS A 62 18.11 -5.43 -6.27
C LYS A 62 17.12 -4.64 -5.41
N SER A 63 17.18 -3.31 -5.48
CA SER A 63 16.25 -2.42 -4.77
C SER A 63 14.78 -2.68 -5.15
N VAL A 64 14.50 -2.84 -6.45
CA VAL A 64 13.16 -3.20 -6.93
C VAL A 64 12.72 -4.53 -6.34
N THR A 65 13.56 -5.56 -6.38
CA THR A 65 13.24 -6.89 -5.84
C THR A 65 12.95 -6.84 -4.34
N GLU A 66 13.75 -6.12 -3.56
CA GLU A 66 13.52 -5.92 -2.13
C GLU A 66 12.17 -5.24 -1.87
N SER A 67 11.86 -4.17 -2.62
CA SER A 67 10.57 -3.49 -2.52
C SER A 67 9.39 -4.42 -2.86
N LEU A 68 9.58 -5.32 -3.83
CA LEU A 68 8.55 -6.26 -4.25
C LEU A 68 8.23 -7.28 -3.14
N ILE A 69 9.28 -7.83 -2.54
CA ILE A 69 9.18 -8.78 -1.43
C ILE A 69 8.48 -8.14 -0.22
N ILE A 70 8.90 -6.93 0.17
CA ILE A 70 8.33 -6.21 1.32
C ILE A 70 6.84 -5.93 1.10
N HIS A 71 6.47 -5.46 -0.09
CA HIS A 71 5.07 -5.17 -0.38
C HIS A 71 4.20 -6.45 -0.38
N ARG A 72 4.70 -7.53 -0.98
CA ARG A 72 4.03 -8.84 -0.94
C ARG A 72 3.78 -9.30 0.49
N GLN A 73 4.80 -9.25 1.34
CA GLN A 73 4.69 -9.63 2.75
C GLN A 73 3.68 -8.75 3.49
N THR A 74 3.67 -7.45 3.21
CA THR A 74 2.70 -6.51 3.78
C THR A 74 1.27 -6.92 3.42
N LEU A 75 1.00 -7.25 2.15
CA LEU A 75 -0.31 -7.74 1.72
C LEU A 75 -0.69 -9.06 2.42
N GLN A 76 0.24 -10.00 2.55
CA GLN A 76 0.00 -11.26 3.25
C GLN A 76 -0.36 -11.04 4.72
N ILE A 77 0.37 -10.19 5.43
CA ILE A 77 0.08 -9.85 6.84
C ILE A 77 -1.31 -9.25 6.99
N GLN A 78 -1.69 -8.33 6.09
CA GLN A 78 -3.02 -7.72 6.12
C GLN A 78 -4.13 -8.76 5.86
N ILE A 79 -3.91 -9.69 4.93
CA ILE A 79 -4.83 -10.80 4.65
C ILE A 79 -4.97 -11.69 5.89
N SER A 80 -3.87 -12.13 6.49
CA SER A 80 -3.93 -12.99 7.68
C SER A 80 -4.61 -12.31 8.87
N LYS A 81 -4.36 -11.01 9.08
CA LYS A 81 -5.07 -10.24 10.10
C LYS A 81 -6.58 -10.20 9.85
N LYS A 82 -6.99 -10.05 8.59
CA LYS A 82 -8.41 -10.03 8.19
C LYS A 82 -9.04 -11.41 8.36
N GLU A 83 -8.33 -12.48 8.02
CA GLU A 83 -8.76 -13.87 8.21
C GLU A 83 -9.00 -14.19 9.69
N SER A 84 -8.06 -13.79 10.57
CA SER A 84 -8.24 -13.95 12.01
C SER A 84 -9.49 -13.23 12.51
N LYS A 85 -9.68 -11.94 12.12
CA LYS A 85 -10.88 -11.17 12.49
C LYS A 85 -12.17 -11.88 12.06
N ILE A 86 -12.21 -12.40 10.83
CA ILE A 86 -13.39 -13.12 10.32
C ILE A 86 -13.60 -14.42 11.10
N SER A 87 -12.53 -15.12 11.47
CA SER A 87 -12.62 -16.31 12.32
C SER A 87 -13.27 -15.99 13.67
N ASP A 88 -12.78 -14.96 14.36
CA ASP A 88 -13.33 -14.50 15.65
C ASP A 88 -14.83 -14.13 15.49
N MET A 89 -15.17 -13.41 14.42
CA MET A 89 -16.56 -13.05 14.13
C MET A 89 -17.44 -14.27 13.89
N LYS A 90 -16.93 -15.32 13.24
CA LYS A 90 -17.65 -16.58 13.00
C LYS A 90 -17.90 -17.34 14.29
N GLU A 91 -16.93 -17.37 15.20
CA GLU A 91 -17.11 -17.96 16.53
C GLU A 91 -18.20 -17.22 17.32
N GLU A 92 -18.17 -15.88 17.31
CA GLU A 92 -19.22 -15.06 17.91
C GLU A 92 -20.60 -15.32 17.27
N ALA A 93 -20.68 -15.41 15.95
CA ALA A 93 -21.93 -15.71 15.25
C ALA A 93 -22.46 -17.11 15.59
N ALA A 94 -21.58 -18.10 15.76
CA ALA A 94 -21.98 -19.44 16.21
C ALA A 94 -22.58 -19.40 17.62
N ALA A 95 -21.99 -18.63 18.53
CA ALA A 95 -22.54 -18.43 19.87
C ALA A 95 -23.93 -17.75 19.83
N LEU A 96 -24.10 -16.71 19.02
CA LEU A 96 -25.38 -16.01 18.84
C LEU A 96 -26.45 -16.92 18.22
N SER A 97 -26.08 -17.74 17.23
CA SER A 97 -26.98 -18.73 16.64
C SER A 97 -27.45 -19.76 17.68
N GLN A 98 -26.54 -20.21 18.55
CA GLN A 98 -26.88 -21.11 19.65
C GLN A 98 -27.80 -20.46 20.69
N GLN A 99 -27.61 -19.18 20.99
CA GLN A 99 -28.52 -18.41 21.86
C GLN A 99 -29.92 -18.32 21.24
N PHE A 100 -30.02 -17.98 19.96
CA PHE A 100 -31.30 -17.96 19.24
C PHE A 100 -32.00 -19.33 19.26
N LYS A 101 -31.26 -20.41 18.99
CA LYS A 101 -31.79 -21.78 19.06
C LYS A 101 -32.34 -22.11 20.45
N THR A 102 -31.59 -21.74 21.50
CA THR A 102 -32.00 -21.97 22.88
C THR A 102 -33.25 -21.15 23.25
N ALA A 103 -33.30 -19.88 22.86
CA ALA A 103 -34.45 -19.01 23.10
C ALA A 103 -35.71 -19.52 22.37
N SER A 104 -35.56 -19.97 21.13
CA SER A 104 -36.64 -20.56 20.33
C SER A 104 -37.17 -21.84 20.97
N GLN A 105 -36.29 -22.75 21.42
CA GLN A 105 -36.69 -23.97 22.13
C GLN A 105 -37.42 -23.68 23.45
N ARG A 106 -37.00 -22.64 24.19
CA ARG A 106 -37.70 -22.22 25.41
C ARG A 106 -39.10 -21.70 25.09
N PHE A 107 -39.26 -20.94 24.02
CA PHE A 107 -40.56 -20.47 23.57
C PHE A 107 -41.48 -21.63 23.15
N GLU A 108 -40.96 -22.60 22.38
CA GLU A 108 -41.73 -23.77 21.94
C GLU A 108 -42.21 -24.66 23.09
N ARG A 109 -41.37 -24.80 24.12
CA ARG A 109 -41.67 -25.62 25.31
C ARG A 109 -42.43 -24.87 26.41
N ALA A 110 -42.80 -23.61 26.18
CA ALA A 110 -43.43 -22.77 27.18
C ALA A 110 -44.80 -23.30 27.60
N GLY A 111 -44.96 -23.56 28.90
CA GLY A 111 -46.19 -24.01 29.52
C GLY A 111 -47.22 -22.89 29.69
N PRO A 112 -48.43 -23.20 30.20
CA PRO A 112 -49.51 -22.22 30.38
C PRO A 112 -49.19 -21.09 31.38
N LYS A 113 -48.25 -21.31 32.30
CA LYS A 113 -47.83 -20.34 33.31
C LYS A 113 -46.65 -19.45 32.86
N ASP A 114 -46.02 -19.80 31.74
CA ASP A 114 -44.85 -19.07 31.25
C ASP A 114 -45.26 -17.81 30.48
N ASN A 115 -44.44 -16.77 30.58
CA ASN A 115 -44.65 -15.54 29.80
C ASN A 115 -44.22 -15.74 28.33
N LYS A 116 -45.11 -16.32 27.53
CA LYS A 116 -44.88 -16.58 26.11
C LYS A 116 -44.53 -15.33 25.30
N THR A 117 -45.09 -14.18 25.64
CA THR A 117 -44.79 -12.90 24.97
C THR A 117 -43.33 -12.51 25.17
N GLN A 118 -42.83 -12.63 26.39
CA GLN A 118 -41.42 -12.34 26.70
C GLN A 118 -40.48 -13.34 26.02
N LEU A 119 -40.79 -14.65 26.06
CA LEU A 119 -39.99 -15.67 25.39
C LEU A 119 -39.92 -15.47 23.87
N LYS A 120 -41.05 -15.11 23.24
CA LYS A 120 -41.10 -14.76 21.82
C LYS A 120 -40.22 -13.56 21.50
N LYS A 121 -40.27 -12.51 22.33
CA LYS A 121 -39.43 -11.33 22.17
C LYS A 121 -37.95 -11.70 22.27
N MET A 122 -37.56 -12.48 23.28
CA MET A 122 -36.16 -12.93 23.45
C MET A 122 -35.67 -13.75 22.26
N ALA A 123 -36.49 -14.64 21.72
CA ALA A 123 -36.15 -15.39 20.51
C ALA A 123 -36.00 -14.48 19.30
N GLY A 124 -36.92 -13.52 19.09
CA GLY A 124 -36.82 -12.54 18.00
C GLY A 124 -35.61 -11.61 18.10
N ASP A 125 -35.30 -11.13 19.32
CA ASP A 125 -34.13 -10.29 19.57
C ASP A 125 -32.84 -11.07 19.28
N ALA A 126 -32.74 -12.32 19.74
CA ALA A 126 -31.59 -13.19 19.47
C ALA A 126 -31.45 -13.52 17.98
N GLU A 127 -32.56 -13.76 17.27
CA GLU A 127 -32.56 -14.00 15.83
C GLU A 127 -32.02 -12.79 15.06
N LYS A 128 -32.49 -11.59 15.41
CA LYS A 128 -32.06 -10.35 14.78
C LYS A 128 -30.56 -10.15 14.95
N VAL A 129 -30.04 -10.28 16.18
CA VAL A 129 -28.61 -10.11 16.46
C VAL A 129 -27.77 -11.14 15.70
N ALA A 130 -28.22 -12.41 15.62
CA ALA A 130 -27.52 -13.44 14.85
C ALA A 130 -27.47 -13.11 13.34
N ARG A 131 -28.59 -12.64 12.76
CA ARG A 131 -28.64 -12.21 11.36
C ARG A 131 -27.77 -11.01 11.07
N ASP A 132 -27.82 -9.99 11.91
CA ASP A 132 -27.00 -8.78 11.76
C ASP A 132 -25.51 -9.16 11.76
N LYS A 133 -25.09 -10.06 12.66
CA LYS A 133 -23.71 -10.55 12.71
C LYS A 133 -23.31 -11.34 11.46
N MET A 134 -24.20 -12.18 10.92
CA MET A 134 -23.94 -12.91 9.68
C MET A 134 -23.77 -11.97 8.48
N TRP A 135 -24.54 -10.88 8.45
CA TRP A 135 -24.39 -9.84 7.44
C TRP A 135 -23.02 -9.18 7.53
N ASP A 136 -22.58 -8.81 8.73
CA ASP A 136 -21.25 -8.22 8.95
C ASP A 136 -20.13 -9.17 8.49
N ILE A 137 -20.23 -10.46 8.79
CA ILE A 137 -19.27 -11.48 8.30
C ILE A 137 -19.23 -11.48 6.78
N SER A 138 -20.39 -11.44 6.11
CA SER A 138 -20.47 -11.49 4.64
C SER A 138 -19.76 -10.29 4.00
N ILE A 139 -19.91 -9.10 4.58
CA ILE A 139 -19.21 -7.89 4.12
C ILE A 139 -17.70 -8.03 4.31
N GLU A 140 -17.27 -8.52 5.47
CA GLU A 140 -15.85 -8.73 5.79
C GLU A 140 -15.20 -9.79 4.88
N GLU A 141 -15.91 -10.89 4.57
CA GLU A 141 -15.49 -11.90 3.62
C GLU A 141 -15.35 -11.36 2.20
N GLY A 142 -16.26 -10.48 1.76
CA GLY A 142 -16.13 -9.77 0.50
C GLY A 142 -14.85 -8.93 0.41
N ILE A 143 -14.55 -8.18 1.48
CA ILE A 143 -13.31 -7.40 1.55
C ILE A 143 -12.08 -8.31 1.53
N LEU A 144 -12.11 -9.43 2.26
CA LEU A 144 -11.01 -10.42 2.24
C LEU A 144 -10.79 -10.99 0.84
N ALA A 145 -11.86 -11.31 0.10
CA ALA A 145 -11.77 -11.79 -1.27
C ALA A 145 -11.09 -10.76 -2.19
N GLU A 146 -11.42 -9.48 -2.06
CA GLU A 146 -10.76 -8.42 -2.82
C GLU A 146 -9.27 -8.30 -2.47
N MET A 147 -8.89 -8.47 -1.20
CA MET A 147 -7.50 -8.43 -0.77
C MET A 147 -6.71 -9.60 -1.35
N ARG A 148 -7.27 -10.81 -1.35
CA ARG A 148 -6.66 -11.99 -1.98
C ARG A 148 -6.49 -11.78 -3.48
N ARG A 149 -7.50 -11.23 -4.15
CA ARG A 149 -7.41 -10.87 -5.58
C ARG A 149 -6.31 -9.83 -5.85
N LYS A 150 -6.15 -8.83 -4.98
CA LYS A 150 -5.05 -7.85 -5.09
C LYS A 150 -3.69 -8.50 -4.95
N LEU A 151 -3.52 -9.44 -4.00
CA LEU A 151 -2.28 -10.20 -3.86
C LEU A 151 -1.98 -11.04 -5.11
N GLU A 152 -2.99 -11.70 -5.68
CA GLU A 152 -2.80 -12.48 -6.92
C GLU A 152 -2.37 -11.61 -8.10
N LEU A 153 -3.02 -10.46 -8.29
CA LEU A 153 -2.62 -9.49 -9.32
C LEU A 153 -1.21 -8.94 -9.08
N TYR A 154 -0.88 -8.72 -7.82
CA TYR A 154 0.45 -8.27 -7.42
C TYR A 154 1.51 -9.33 -7.74
N ASP A 155 1.24 -10.59 -7.43
CA ASP A 155 2.15 -11.71 -7.74
C ASP A 155 2.38 -11.83 -9.25
N ARG A 156 1.33 -11.69 -10.06
CA ARG A 156 1.44 -11.69 -11.53
C ARG A 156 2.30 -10.53 -12.05
N SER A 157 1.99 -9.31 -11.63
CA SER A 157 2.74 -8.12 -12.08
C SER A 157 4.20 -8.12 -11.58
N SER A 158 4.47 -8.71 -10.41
CA SER A 158 5.82 -8.88 -9.90
C SER A 158 6.65 -9.83 -10.77
N VAL A 159 6.07 -10.93 -11.25
CA VAL A 159 6.74 -11.84 -12.19
C VAL A 159 7.05 -11.15 -13.51
N GLU A 160 6.10 -10.39 -14.06
CA GLU A 160 6.33 -9.60 -15.28
C GLU A 160 7.48 -8.60 -15.09
N ARG A 161 7.52 -7.92 -13.95
CA ARG A 161 8.61 -6.99 -13.61
C ARG A 161 9.97 -7.68 -13.54
N VAL A 162 10.04 -8.86 -12.91
CA VAL A 162 11.29 -9.63 -12.85
C VAL A 162 11.75 -10.09 -14.22
N ASN A 163 10.82 -10.52 -15.09
CA ASN A 163 11.14 -10.90 -16.47
C ASN A 163 11.65 -9.72 -17.30
N LEU A 164 11.07 -8.53 -17.11
CA LEU A 164 11.55 -7.29 -17.74
C LEU A 164 12.97 -6.97 -17.27
N MET A 165 13.24 -7.00 -15.96
CA MET A 165 14.57 -6.77 -15.39
C MET A 165 15.60 -7.77 -15.95
N LYS A 166 15.24 -9.04 -16.07
CA LYS A 166 16.11 -10.06 -16.70
C LYS A 166 16.43 -9.72 -18.17
N SER A 167 15.45 -9.23 -18.91
CA SER A 167 15.61 -8.85 -20.32
C SER A 167 16.50 -7.62 -20.48
N GLU A 168 16.31 -6.61 -19.63
CA GLU A 168 17.17 -5.42 -19.56
C GLU A 168 18.63 -5.82 -19.29
N LEU A 169 18.86 -6.71 -18.32
CA LEU A 169 20.20 -7.18 -17.98
C LEU A 169 20.85 -7.94 -19.15
N ASN A 170 20.11 -8.86 -19.78
CA ASN A 170 20.59 -9.61 -20.93
C ASN A 170 20.94 -8.69 -22.12
N PHE A 171 20.12 -7.65 -22.35
CA PHE A 171 20.39 -6.66 -23.38
C PHE A 171 21.68 -5.89 -23.09
N SER A 172 21.88 -5.42 -21.85
CA SER A 172 23.08 -4.70 -21.46
C SER A 172 24.35 -5.57 -21.53
N LEU A 173 24.26 -6.85 -21.13
CA LEU A 173 25.37 -7.80 -21.24
C LEU A 173 25.69 -8.16 -22.70
N GLY A 174 24.67 -8.27 -23.57
CA GLY A 174 24.87 -8.52 -25.00
C GLY A 174 25.45 -7.31 -25.75
N ALA A 175 25.17 -6.09 -25.28
CA ALA A 175 25.72 -4.86 -25.83
C ALA A 175 27.20 -4.66 -25.47
N THR A 176 27.60 -5.04 -24.25
CA THR A 176 29.00 -4.95 -23.82
C THR A 176 29.89 -6.02 -24.46
N GLY A 177 29.35 -7.20 -24.80
CA GLY A 177 30.07 -8.27 -25.49
C GLY A 177 30.36 -8.05 -26.98
N ARG A 178 29.79 -7.02 -27.63
CA ARG A 178 30.03 -6.68 -29.05
C ARG A 178 31.05 -5.56 -29.28
N GLN A 179 31.61 -4.96 -28.24
CA GLN A 179 32.61 -3.90 -28.34
C GLN A 179 34.05 -4.35 -28.04
N GLY A 180 34.29 -5.67 -27.94
CA GLY A 180 35.62 -6.27 -27.73
C GLY A 180 36.22 -6.83 -29.02
#